data_AF-A0A9E0HJD5-F1
#
_entry.id   AF-A0A9E0HJD5-F1
#
_cell.length_a   1.000
_cell.length_b   1.000
_cell.length_c   1.000
_cell.angle_alpha   90.00
_cell.angle_beta   90.00
_cell.angle_gamma   90.00
#
_symmetry.space_group_name_H-M   'P 1'
#
loop_
_entity.id
_entity.type
_entity.pdbx_description
1 polymer ?
#
loop_
_entity_poly.entity_id
_entity_poly.type
_entity_poly.pdbx_seq_one_letter_code
_entity_poly.pdbx_strand_id
1 'polypeptide(L)'
;LPPALHGRPHRTRKDSSAVEVCKQMARRGYVDVSMSYRMGWNPLGSTLEIRRGTLLNAIYRAIHDVKQCVRNLKADAAGANTYAIDPDKIILYGEGTGGYITLATATLDEPGELFIDKFLPDPFTPTISYVDTATVGNFEGFGGSLALYRPNGFDSGINFCVNAGGALADTSWLAAGDVPMVAFHTVFDPFAPFGAGTVIVPTTGEQVVDVQGSNVFMDLVNDYGNNASFATLPNGDPFTDKARSLYNTNQVHGTNSVHINTNLEGLYPLVTPNWPALSPGTLEEASPWQWWDPAGPLANVDLDGPGPGTLTTGQASQASNPNFSGTKGRMYIDTIMGYMTPRIVCALQLGPCSLVGVDENSPLAVGVELYPNPAQGNVRITSANGTIRMVEVYDVNGRRVQAENVENTAFTLQRNGLKPGAYFVTLTFDQGTVTRKLMLD
;
A
#
# COMPACT_ATOMS: atom_id res chain seq x y z
N LEU A 1 -8.82 9.75 -16.05
CA LEU A 1 -10.11 10.36 -16.44
C LEU A 1 -11.00 10.39 -15.20
N PRO A 2 -11.80 11.44 -14.99
CA PRO A 2 -12.71 11.53 -13.85
C PRO A 2 -13.90 10.58 -14.01
N PRO A 3 -14.52 10.11 -12.91
CA PRO A 3 -15.78 9.39 -12.98
C PRO A 3 -16.85 10.29 -13.62
N ALA A 4 -17.74 9.82 -14.49
CA ALA A 4 -17.95 8.49 -15.05
C ALA A 4 -17.20 8.24 -16.38
N LEU A 5 -16.40 9.19 -16.87
CA LEU A 5 -15.80 9.17 -18.20
C LEU A 5 -14.79 8.03 -18.42
N HIS A 6 -14.25 7.44 -17.35
CA HIS A 6 -13.39 6.25 -17.44
C HIS A 6 -14.15 4.94 -17.30
N GLY A 7 -15.47 4.97 -17.41
CA GLY A 7 -16.32 3.77 -17.40
C GLY A 7 -16.58 3.19 -16.02
N ARG A 8 -16.29 3.90 -14.93
CA ARG A 8 -16.47 3.39 -13.55
C ARG A 8 -17.00 4.46 -12.59
N PRO A 9 -17.63 4.08 -11.46
CA PRO A 9 -18.24 5.01 -10.51
C PRO A 9 -17.30 5.55 -9.42
N HIS A 10 -16.08 5.03 -9.35
CA HIS A 10 -15.04 5.34 -8.35
C HIS A 10 -13.84 5.99 -9.05
N ARG A 11 -12.77 6.33 -8.33
CA ARG A 11 -11.59 7.16 -8.66
C ARG A 11 -11.73 8.62 -8.23
N THR A 12 -12.26 8.84 -7.04
CA THR A 12 -12.27 10.13 -6.34
C THR A 12 -11.62 10.03 -4.97
N ARG A 13 -11.19 11.16 -4.42
CA ARG A 13 -10.77 11.23 -3.01
C ARG A 13 -11.85 10.83 -1.99
N LYS A 14 -13.11 10.68 -2.43
CA LYS A 14 -14.27 10.31 -1.59
C LYS A 14 -14.70 8.86 -1.78
N ASP A 15 -13.94 8.07 -2.54
CA ASP A 15 -14.27 6.67 -2.75
C ASP A 15 -14.32 5.93 -1.43
N SER A 16 -15.22 4.94 -1.35
CA SER A 16 -15.44 4.22 -0.10
C SER A 16 -14.18 3.51 0.41
N SER A 17 -13.37 2.94 -0.49
CA SER A 17 -12.10 2.30 -0.13
C SER A 17 -11.10 3.32 0.44
N ALA A 18 -10.90 4.45 -0.25
CA ALA A 18 -10.01 5.52 0.20
C ALA A 18 -10.42 6.09 1.56
N VAL A 19 -11.72 6.37 1.75
CA VAL A 19 -12.26 6.88 3.01
C VAL A 19 -12.10 5.86 4.14
N GLU A 20 -12.31 4.57 3.86
CA GLU A 20 -12.14 3.52 4.87
C GLU A 20 -10.67 3.33 5.26
N VAL A 21 -9.75 3.31 4.28
CA VAL A 21 -8.30 3.27 4.54
C VAL A 21 -7.90 4.44 5.44
N CYS A 22 -8.31 5.67 5.09
CA CYS A 22 -8.03 6.85 5.91
C CYS A 22 -8.62 6.73 7.33
N LYS A 23 -9.85 6.22 7.48
CA LYS A 23 -10.46 6.03 8.80
C LYS A 23 -9.70 5.00 9.65
N GLN A 24 -9.23 3.92 9.04
CA GLN A 24 -8.51 2.86 9.73
C GLN A 24 -7.11 3.28 10.15
N MET A 25 -6.42 4.08 9.33
CA MET A 25 -5.14 4.70 9.68
C MET A 25 -5.32 5.77 10.75
N ALA A 26 -6.32 6.66 10.64
CA ALA A 26 -6.58 7.68 11.65
C ALA A 26 -6.87 7.10 13.04
N ARG A 27 -7.61 5.97 13.10
CA ARG A 27 -7.84 5.22 14.35
C ARG A 27 -6.56 4.63 14.97
N ARG A 28 -5.50 4.47 14.17
CA ARG A 28 -4.17 4.00 14.59
C ARG A 28 -3.21 5.15 14.90
N GLY A 29 -3.69 6.40 14.90
CA GLY A 29 -2.91 7.57 15.30
C GLY A 29 -2.22 8.32 14.14
N TYR A 30 -2.55 7.98 12.88
CA TYR A 30 -2.04 8.69 11.72
C TYR A 30 -2.89 9.93 11.37
N VAL A 31 -2.29 10.86 10.64
CA VAL A 31 -3.01 11.96 9.98
C VAL A 31 -3.21 11.57 8.52
N ASP A 32 -4.46 11.45 8.09
CA ASP A 32 -4.81 10.95 6.77
C ASP A 32 -5.31 12.05 5.83
N VAL A 33 -4.72 12.11 4.63
CA VAL A 33 -5.10 13.05 3.57
C VAL A 33 -5.47 12.28 2.31
N SER A 34 -6.77 12.32 1.96
CA SER A 34 -7.23 11.85 0.65
C SER A 34 -7.23 13.02 -0.34
N MET A 35 -6.23 13.04 -1.23
CA MET A 35 -6.00 14.14 -2.16
C MET A 35 -6.65 13.93 -3.53
N SER A 36 -6.95 15.03 -4.21
CA SER A 36 -7.24 15.03 -5.65
C SER A 36 -6.00 15.43 -6.43
N TYR A 37 -5.81 14.84 -7.61
CA TYR A 37 -4.76 15.18 -8.57
C TYR A 37 -5.36 15.40 -9.97
N ARG A 38 -4.60 16.02 -10.86
CA ARG A 38 -4.96 16.26 -12.26
C ARG A 38 -5.17 14.95 -12.99
N MET A 39 -6.34 14.83 -13.59
CA MET A 39 -6.73 13.69 -14.41
C MET A 39 -6.77 14.10 -15.88
N GLY A 40 -6.64 13.14 -16.79
CA GLY A 40 -6.95 13.36 -18.20
C GLY A 40 -5.96 12.65 -19.12
N TRP A 41 -6.44 11.60 -19.79
CA TRP A 41 -5.75 10.87 -20.84
C TRP A 41 -6.79 10.41 -21.86
N ASN A 42 -6.36 9.97 -23.04
CA ASN A 42 -7.26 9.56 -24.13
C ASN A 42 -7.26 8.02 -24.30
N PRO A 43 -8.17 7.28 -23.64
CA PRO A 43 -8.29 5.83 -23.83
C PRO A 43 -8.87 5.44 -25.19
N LEU A 44 -9.51 6.37 -25.91
CA LEU A 44 -10.11 6.16 -27.23
C LEU A 44 -9.18 6.57 -28.37
N GLY A 45 -7.89 6.77 -28.08
CA GLY A 45 -6.88 7.06 -29.10
C GLY A 45 -6.87 5.95 -30.15
N SER A 46 -6.88 6.32 -31.42
CA SER A 46 -6.94 5.36 -32.54
C SER A 46 -5.68 4.50 -32.71
N THR A 47 -4.59 4.86 -32.03
CA THR A 47 -3.34 4.09 -32.01
C THR A 47 -2.84 3.88 -30.59
N LEU A 48 -1.98 2.86 -30.43
CA LEU A 48 -1.31 2.55 -29.17
C LEU A 48 -0.51 3.74 -28.64
N GLU A 49 0.17 4.47 -29.53
CA GLU A 49 1.05 5.60 -29.22
C GLU A 49 0.26 6.78 -28.64
N ILE A 50 -0.94 7.05 -29.17
CA ILE A 50 -1.81 8.12 -28.65
C ILE A 50 -2.29 7.76 -27.24
N ARG A 51 -2.74 6.52 -27.03
CA ARG A 51 -3.19 6.04 -25.71
C ARG A 51 -2.05 6.08 -24.70
N ARG A 52 -0.89 5.55 -25.09
CA ARG A 52 0.34 5.54 -24.27
C ARG A 52 0.80 6.93 -23.90
N GLY A 53 1.05 7.78 -24.89
CA GLY A 53 1.59 9.12 -24.68
C GLY A 53 0.69 9.99 -23.82
N THR A 54 -0.62 9.91 -24.03
CA THR A 54 -1.58 10.66 -23.21
C THR A 54 -1.69 10.13 -21.78
N LEU A 55 -1.54 8.81 -21.55
CA LEU A 55 -1.50 8.23 -20.21
C LEU A 55 -0.23 8.62 -19.46
N LEU A 56 0.94 8.49 -20.09
CA LEU A 56 2.24 8.84 -19.48
C LEU A 56 2.27 10.31 -19.04
N ASN A 57 1.80 11.21 -19.90
CA ASN A 57 1.64 12.62 -19.57
C ASN A 57 0.66 12.86 -18.40
N ALA A 58 -0.40 12.07 -18.31
CA ALA A 58 -1.36 12.19 -17.22
C ALA A 58 -0.76 11.75 -15.87
N ILE A 59 -0.03 10.63 -15.85
CA ILE A 59 0.67 10.14 -14.67
C ILE A 59 1.75 11.14 -14.25
N TYR A 60 2.56 11.63 -15.19
CA TYR A 60 3.63 12.60 -14.90
C TYR A 60 3.10 13.88 -14.24
N ARG A 61 1.99 14.44 -14.73
CA ARG A 61 1.32 15.57 -14.09
C ARG A 61 0.79 15.24 -12.69
N ALA A 62 0.26 14.03 -12.49
CA ALA A 62 -0.24 13.61 -11.19
C ALA A 62 0.90 13.46 -10.16
N ILE A 63 2.08 12.99 -10.58
CA ILE A 63 3.30 12.95 -9.73
C ILE A 63 3.61 14.36 -9.21
N HIS A 64 3.59 15.38 -10.09
CA HIS A 64 3.84 16.76 -9.67
C HIS A 64 2.84 17.22 -8.60
N ASP A 65 1.58 16.82 -8.72
CA ASP A 65 0.51 17.20 -7.77
C ASP A 65 0.71 16.53 -6.41
N VAL A 66 1.12 15.26 -6.41
CA VAL A 66 1.48 14.53 -5.18
C VAL A 66 2.70 15.19 -4.54
N LYS A 67 3.76 15.44 -5.30
CA LYS A 67 4.97 16.10 -4.81
C LYS A 67 4.65 17.48 -4.23
N GLN A 68 3.79 18.27 -4.87
CA GLN A 68 3.36 19.55 -4.32
C GLN A 68 2.50 19.40 -3.05
N CYS A 69 1.65 18.38 -2.96
CA CYS A 69 0.88 18.10 -1.76
C CYS A 69 1.80 17.83 -0.57
N VAL A 70 2.81 16.98 -0.74
CA VAL A 70 3.84 16.69 0.27
C VAL A 70 4.57 17.96 0.70
N ARG A 71 5.05 18.76 -0.26
CA ARG A 71 5.73 20.03 0.02
C ARG A 71 4.88 21.01 0.83
N ASN A 72 3.58 21.08 0.56
CA ASN A 72 2.68 21.96 1.30
C ASN A 72 2.44 21.47 2.72
N LEU A 73 2.36 20.14 2.92
CA LEU A 73 2.25 19.54 4.24
C LEU A 73 3.51 19.78 5.08
N LYS A 74 4.71 19.59 4.50
CA LYS A 74 5.98 19.92 5.17
C LYS A 74 6.10 21.41 5.50
N ALA A 75 5.63 22.29 4.61
CA ALA A 75 5.60 23.72 4.86
C ALA A 75 4.66 24.11 6.03
N ASP A 76 3.48 23.48 6.12
CA ASP A 76 2.58 23.68 7.27
C ASP A 76 3.22 23.17 8.56
N ALA A 77 3.82 21.98 8.55
CA ALA A 77 4.50 21.39 9.71
C ALA A 77 5.65 22.25 10.26
N ALA A 78 6.40 22.92 9.39
CA ALA A 78 7.45 23.87 9.79
C ALA A 78 6.91 25.22 10.29
N GLY A 79 5.65 25.54 10.00
CA GLY A 79 4.99 26.79 10.37
C GLY A 79 4.03 26.60 11.55
N ALA A 80 2.73 26.66 11.27
CA ALA A 80 1.69 26.55 12.29
C ALA A 80 1.50 25.12 12.80
N ASN A 81 1.99 24.13 12.04
CA ASN A 81 1.75 22.71 12.24
C ASN A 81 0.28 22.40 12.51
N THR A 82 -0.60 22.93 11.65
CA THR A 82 -2.05 22.89 11.80
C THR A 82 -2.56 21.46 11.92
N TYR A 83 -1.94 20.55 11.17
CA TYR A 83 -2.35 19.14 11.09
C TYR A 83 -1.62 18.23 12.07
N ALA A 84 -0.62 18.73 12.81
CA ALA A 84 0.20 17.96 13.75
C ALA A 84 0.86 16.72 13.11
N ILE A 85 1.41 16.88 11.90
CA ILE A 85 2.11 15.80 11.20
C ILE A 85 3.60 15.76 11.60
N ASP A 86 4.22 14.61 11.41
CA ASP A 86 5.68 14.48 11.36
C ASP A 86 6.12 14.56 9.88
N PRO A 87 6.88 15.60 9.48
CA PRO A 87 7.30 15.77 8.09
C PRO A 87 8.32 14.73 7.59
N ASP A 88 8.87 13.91 8.49
CA ASP A 88 9.84 12.85 8.19
C ASP A 88 9.22 11.45 8.21
N LYS A 89 7.88 11.36 8.32
CA LYS A 89 7.12 10.09 8.41
C LYS A 89 5.91 10.11 7.48
N ILE A 90 6.15 10.32 6.19
CA ILE A 90 5.10 10.45 5.16
C ILE A 90 4.92 9.12 4.41
N ILE A 91 3.70 8.60 4.42
CA ILE A 91 3.32 7.37 3.70
C ILE A 91 2.49 7.78 2.47
N LEU A 92 2.82 7.25 1.31
CA LEU A 92 2.00 7.41 0.11
C LEU A 92 1.28 6.09 -0.19
N TYR A 93 -0.05 6.14 -0.20
CA TYR A 93 -0.91 5.01 -0.54
C TYR A 93 -1.62 5.26 -1.87
N GLY A 94 -1.50 4.31 -2.79
CA GLY A 94 -2.08 4.39 -4.12
C GLY A 94 -2.85 3.15 -4.52
N GLU A 95 -4.04 3.34 -5.08
CA GLU A 95 -4.90 2.27 -5.57
C GLU A 95 -5.16 2.39 -7.07
N GLY A 96 -5.08 1.28 -7.82
CA GLY A 96 -5.24 1.24 -9.26
C GLY A 96 -4.24 2.19 -9.93
N THR A 97 -4.70 3.17 -10.72
CA THR A 97 -3.82 4.24 -11.26
C THR A 97 -3.10 5.02 -10.16
N GLY A 98 -3.68 5.16 -8.97
CA GLY A 98 -2.99 5.74 -7.82
C GLY A 98 -1.75 4.94 -7.42
N GLY A 99 -1.77 3.62 -7.60
CA GLY A 99 -0.61 2.74 -7.36
C GLY A 99 0.54 3.02 -8.33
N TYR A 100 0.26 3.19 -9.63
CA TYR A 100 1.26 3.63 -10.62
C TYR A 100 1.86 4.98 -10.26
N ILE A 101 1.01 5.95 -9.85
CA ILE A 101 1.48 7.28 -9.41
C ILE A 101 2.32 7.18 -8.15
N THR A 102 1.96 6.29 -7.23
CA THR A 102 2.66 6.10 -5.95
C THR A 102 4.04 5.49 -6.16
N LEU A 103 4.12 4.43 -6.96
CA LEU A 103 5.39 3.84 -7.38
C LEU A 103 6.24 4.88 -8.13
N ALA A 104 5.69 5.55 -9.14
CA ALA A 104 6.42 6.56 -9.89
C ALA A 104 6.87 7.76 -9.04
N THR A 105 6.10 8.15 -8.01
CA THR A 105 6.53 9.22 -7.08
C THR A 105 7.68 8.76 -6.20
N ALA A 106 7.73 7.47 -5.86
CA ALA A 106 8.80 6.88 -5.07
C ALA A 106 10.10 6.65 -5.87
N THR A 107 10.00 6.47 -7.19
CA THR A 107 11.10 5.90 -7.99
C THR A 107 11.52 6.74 -9.22
N LEU A 108 10.74 7.72 -9.69
CA LEU A 108 11.14 8.57 -10.82
C LEU A 108 11.95 9.77 -10.33
N ASP A 109 13.27 9.70 -10.47
CA ASP A 109 14.21 10.69 -9.96
C ASP A 109 15.40 11.01 -10.88
N GLU A 110 15.52 10.33 -12.02
CA GLU A 110 16.55 10.61 -13.02
C GLU A 110 15.96 11.10 -14.36
N PRO A 111 16.49 12.18 -14.98
CA PRO A 111 15.97 12.64 -16.27
C PRO A 111 16.03 11.59 -17.40
N GLY A 112 17.01 10.68 -17.34
CA GLY A 112 17.21 9.63 -18.34
C GLY A 112 16.07 8.60 -18.39
N GLU A 113 15.35 8.42 -17.28
CA GLU A 113 14.24 7.48 -17.13
C GLU A 113 13.05 7.80 -18.04
N LEU A 114 12.94 9.04 -18.52
CA LEU A 114 11.92 9.48 -19.47
C LEU A 114 12.24 9.06 -20.92
N PHE A 115 13.46 8.61 -21.19
CA PHE A 115 13.97 8.32 -22.55
C PHE A 115 14.18 6.83 -22.81
N ILE A 116 13.47 5.98 -22.09
CA ILE A 116 13.41 4.52 -22.35
C ILE A 116 12.52 4.28 -23.57
N ASP A 117 12.86 3.32 -24.44
CA ASP A 117 12.19 3.06 -25.74
C ASP A 117 10.66 3.13 -25.72
N LYS A 118 10.03 2.52 -24.70
CA LYS A 118 8.56 2.51 -24.57
C LYS A 118 7.96 3.88 -24.22
N PHE A 119 8.75 4.83 -23.75
CA PHE A 119 8.37 6.21 -23.41
C PHE A 119 8.71 7.22 -24.51
N LEU A 120 9.18 6.75 -25.67
CA LEU A 120 9.42 7.57 -26.85
C LEU A 120 8.20 7.49 -27.79
N PRO A 121 7.76 8.61 -28.40
CA PRO A 121 6.76 8.59 -29.47
C PRO A 121 7.29 7.94 -30.75
N ASP A 122 8.60 8.02 -30.97
CA ASP A 122 9.33 7.34 -32.03
C ASP A 122 10.60 6.70 -31.42
N PRO A 123 10.72 5.36 -31.40
CA PRO A 123 11.87 4.68 -30.81
C PRO A 123 13.19 4.96 -31.56
N PHE A 124 13.13 5.45 -32.80
CA PHE A 124 14.32 5.83 -33.57
C PHE A 124 14.81 7.25 -33.26
N THR A 125 14.08 7.99 -32.43
CA THR A 125 14.43 9.34 -31.99
C THR A 125 14.59 9.38 -30.46
N PRO A 126 15.70 8.86 -29.90
CA PRO A 126 15.87 8.65 -28.45
C PRO A 126 16.00 9.94 -27.64
N THR A 127 16.01 11.10 -28.29
CA THR A 127 16.07 12.42 -27.65
C THR A 127 14.69 13.03 -27.43
N ILE A 128 13.60 12.37 -27.84
CA ILE A 128 12.23 12.88 -27.68
C ILE A 128 11.43 11.90 -26.84
N SER A 129 11.03 12.31 -25.64
CA SER A 129 10.09 11.57 -24.81
C SER A 129 8.65 12.00 -25.11
N TYR A 130 7.66 11.17 -24.74
CA TYR A 130 6.27 11.62 -24.64
C TYR A 130 6.12 12.79 -23.67
N VAL A 131 6.97 12.88 -22.65
CA VAL A 131 6.96 13.96 -21.66
C VAL A 131 7.94 15.05 -22.08
N ASP A 132 7.42 16.23 -22.42
CA ASP A 132 8.22 17.42 -22.67
C ASP A 132 8.43 18.22 -21.37
N THR A 133 9.57 18.04 -20.74
CA THR A 133 9.92 18.70 -19.48
C THR A 133 10.11 20.21 -19.61
N ALA A 134 10.43 20.73 -20.80
CA ALA A 134 10.47 22.17 -21.05
C ALA A 134 9.07 22.78 -21.04
N THR A 135 8.04 21.98 -21.32
CA THR A 135 6.65 22.40 -21.22
C THR A 135 6.06 22.15 -19.84
N VAL A 136 6.11 20.91 -19.33
CA VAL A 136 5.37 20.52 -18.11
C VAL A 136 6.19 20.57 -16.82
N GLY A 137 7.51 20.77 -16.93
CA GLY A 137 8.47 20.77 -15.83
C GLY A 137 9.29 19.49 -15.73
N ASN A 138 10.41 19.58 -15.02
CA ASN A 138 11.23 18.44 -14.62
C ASN A 138 10.48 17.49 -13.67
N PHE A 139 11.07 16.37 -13.27
CA PHE A 139 10.41 15.35 -12.44
C PHE A 139 10.05 15.85 -11.03
N GLU A 140 10.61 16.98 -10.59
CA GLU A 140 10.22 17.71 -9.39
C GLU A 140 8.98 18.61 -9.59
N GLY A 141 8.54 18.80 -10.84
CA GLY A 141 7.41 19.63 -11.21
C GLY A 141 7.74 21.11 -11.41
N PHE A 142 9.00 21.46 -11.67
CA PHE A 142 9.48 22.84 -11.80
C PHE A 142 10.06 23.15 -13.19
N GLY A 143 10.16 24.44 -13.52
CA GLY A 143 10.97 24.94 -14.65
C GLY A 143 10.33 24.87 -16.04
N GLY A 144 9.18 24.23 -16.20
CA GLY A 144 8.45 24.17 -17.47
C GLY A 144 7.61 25.42 -17.76
N SER A 145 7.40 25.73 -19.04
CA SER A 145 6.61 26.91 -19.48
C SER A 145 5.15 26.88 -19.00
N LEU A 146 4.58 25.69 -18.83
CA LEU A 146 3.24 25.43 -18.28
C LEU A 146 3.29 24.73 -16.92
N ALA A 147 4.44 24.78 -16.22
CA ALA A 147 4.55 24.25 -14.88
C ALA A 147 3.65 25.03 -13.91
N LEU A 148 2.79 24.31 -13.20
CA LEU A 148 1.84 24.91 -12.25
C LEU A 148 2.50 25.31 -10.92
N TYR A 149 3.55 24.59 -10.54
CA TYR A 149 4.12 24.66 -9.21
C TYR A 149 5.45 25.40 -9.21
N ARG A 150 5.76 25.99 -8.05
CA ARG A 150 7.01 26.68 -7.78
C ARG A 150 7.64 26.10 -6.51
N PRO A 151 8.98 26.08 -6.39
CA PRO A 151 9.63 25.67 -5.15
C PRO A 151 9.12 26.51 -3.97
N ASN A 152 8.76 25.83 -2.87
CA ASN A 152 8.30 26.47 -1.64
C ASN A 152 9.32 26.33 -0.49
N GLY A 153 10.53 25.86 -0.78
CA GLY A 153 11.60 25.64 0.21
C GLY A 153 11.62 24.25 0.85
N PHE A 154 10.69 23.36 0.50
CA PHE A 154 10.60 21.99 1.03
C PHE A 154 10.75 20.95 -0.09
N ASP A 155 11.30 19.79 0.25
CA ASP A 155 11.35 18.63 -0.64
C ASP A 155 9.98 17.91 -0.70
N SER A 156 9.87 16.96 -1.62
CA SER A 156 8.68 16.11 -1.80
C SER A 156 8.90 14.65 -1.37
N GLY A 157 9.90 14.40 -0.53
CA GLY A 157 10.25 13.07 -0.08
C GLY A 157 9.13 12.41 0.73
N ILE A 158 8.80 11.18 0.36
CA ILE A 158 7.98 10.25 1.14
C ILE A 158 8.92 9.27 1.86
N ASN A 159 8.40 8.47 2.78
CA ASN A 159 9.18 7.55 3.61
C ASN A 159 8.67 6.11 3.55
N PHE A 160 7.50 5.88 2.96
CA PHE A 160 6.95 4.55 2.72
C PHE A 160 5.96 4.57 1.55
N CYS A 161 6.01 3.54 0.71
CA CYS A 161 5.17 3.40 -0.47
C CYS A 161 4.20 2.21 -0.30
N VAL A 162 2.90 2.43 -0.56
CA VAL A 162 1.89 1.37 -0.55
C VAL A 162 1.18 1.34 -1.91
N ASN A 163 1.37 0.26 -2.64
CA ASN A 163 0.75 0.03 -3.94
C ASN A 163 -0.39 -1.01 -3.85
N ALA A 164 -1.60 -0.67 -4.26
CA ALA A 164 -2.72 -1.60 -4.38
C ALA A 164 -3.20 -1.68 -5.83
N GLY A 165 -2.85 -2.75 -6.55
CA GLY A 165 -3.27 -3.00 -7.94
C GLY A 165 -2.63 -2.08 -9.00
N GLY A 166 -1.53 -1.41 -8.68
CA GLY A 166 -0.70 -0.70 -9.65
C GLY A 166 0.52 -1.52 -10.09
N ALA A 167 1.17 -1.07 -11.17
CA ALA A 167 2.41 -1.65 -11.67
C ALA A 167 3.47 -0.56 -11.86
N LEU A 168 4.74 -0.95 -11.74
CA LEU A 168 5.89 -0.07 -11.95
C LEU A 168 6.07 0.20 -13.44
N ALA A 169 6.36 1.45 -13.79
CA ALA A 169 6.46 1.87 -15.19
C ALA A 169 7.64 1.21 -15.89
N ASP A 170 8.82 1.16 -15.28
CA ASP A 170 9.95 0.34 -15.71
C ASP A 170 10.84 -0.04 -14.52
N THR A 171 11.47 -1.22 -14.55
CA THR A 171 12.38 -1.65 -13.47
C THR A 171 13.65 -0.84 -13.38
N SER A 172 14.06 -0.17 -14.46
CA SER A 172 15.17 0.79 -14.42
C SER A 172 14.91 2.00 -13.53
N TRP A 173 13.65 2.23 -13.12
CA TRP A 173 13.32 3.27 -12.16
C TRP A 173 13.63 2.88 -10.72
N LEU A 174 13.89 1.60 -10.43
CA LEU A 174 14.24 1.17 -9.08
C LEU A 174 15.74 1.28 -8.84
N ALA A 175 16.09 1.87 -7.71
CA ALA A 175 17.46 1.99 -7.23
C ALA A 175 17.59 1.62 -5.75
N ALA A 176 18.83 1.30 -5.34
CA ALA A 176 19.14 1.14 -3.93
C ALA A 176 19.00 2.48 -3.20
N GLY A 177 18.25 2.49 -2.10
CA GLY A 177 17.94 3.69 -1.34
C GLY A 177 16.53 4.23 -1.57
N ASP A 178 15.76 3.67 -2.52
CA ASP A 178 14.33 3.95 -2.63
C ASP A 178 13.61 3.60 -1.32
N VAL A 179 12.49 4.27 -1.09
CA VAL A 179 11.71 4.08 0.14
C VAL A 179 11.22 2.64 0.26
N PRO A 180 11.14 2.10 1.49
CA PRO A 180 10.51 0.80 1.72
C PRO A 180 9.09 0.79 1.16
N MET A 181 8.72 -0.33 0.54
CA MET A 181 7.46 -0.43 -0.18
C MET A 181 6.75 -1.77 -0.01
N VAL A 182 5.42 -1.71 0.03
CA VAL A 182 4.56 -2.89 0.04
C VAL A 182 3.54 -2.83 -1.08
N ALA A 183 3.14 -4.00 -1.56
CA ALA A 183 2.21 -4.14 -2.65
C ALA A 183 1.12 -5.17 -2.37
N PHE A 184 -0.09 -4.87 -2.85
CA PHE A 184 -1.26 -5.75 -2.84
C PHE A 184 -1.73 -5.89 -4.27
N HIS A 185 -1.71 -7.10 -4.81
CA HIS A 185 -1.93 -7.29 -6.24
C HIS A 185 -2.66 -8.61 -6.46
N THR A 186 -3.77 -8.57 -7.18
CA THR A 186 -4.49 -9.77 -7.58
C THR A 186 -3.70 -10.52 -8.64
N VAL A 187 -3.56 -11.83 -8.45
CA VAL A 187 -2.59 -12.63 -9.23
C VAL A 187 -3.00 -12.73 -10.70
N PHE A 188 -4.31 -12.74 -10.96
CA PHE A 188 -4.86 -12.77 -12.31
C PHE A 188 -5.64 -11.49 -12.64
N ASP A 189 -5.14 -10.32 -12.24
CA ASP A 189 -5.73 -9.02 -12.61
C ASP A 189 -5.84 -8.90 -14.15
N PRO A 190 -7.03 -8.60 -14.69
CA PRO A 190 -7.28 -8.51 -16.12
C PRO A 190 -6.72 -7.25 -16.80
N PHE A 191 -6.30 -6.23 -16.05
CA PHE A 191 -5.96 -4.90 -16.56
C PHE A 191 -4.54 -4.45 -16.21
N ALA A 192 -4.05 -4.78 -15.02
CA ALA A 192 -2.69 -4.52 -14.58
C ALA A 192 -1.96 -5.86 -14.46
N PRO A 193 -0.79 -6.07 -15.09
CA PRO A 193 -0.12 -7.37 -14.98
C PRO A 193 0.45 -7.57 -13.57
N PHE A 194 0.23 -8.75 -12.97
CA PHE A 194 0.91 -9.17 -11.74
C PHE A 194 2.40 -9.44 -11.97
N GLY A 195 2.74 -10.04 -13.11
CA GLY A 195 4.10 -10.20 -13.64
C GLY A 195 4.51 -9.06 -14.56
N ALA A 196 5.35 -9.32 -15.57
CA ALA A 196 5.60 -8.37 -16.66
C ALA A 196 4.51 -8.49 -17.74
N GLY A 197 4.01 -7.37 -18.25
CA GLY A 197 2.99 -7.40 -19.30
C GLY A 197 2.45 -6.01 -19.66
N THR A 198 1.39 -5.98 -20.46
CA THR A 198 0.81 -4.75 -20.97
C THR A 198 -0.38 -4.30 -20.13
N VAL A 199 -0.44 -3.01 -19.78
CA VAL A 199 -1.64 -2.39 -19.22
C VAL A 199 -2.76 -2.37 -20.25
N ILE A 200 -3.94 -2.84 -19.85
CA ILE A 200 -5.14 -2.91 -20.69
C ILE A 200 -6.17 -1.88 -20.25
N VAL A 201 -6.77 -1.18 -21.20
CA VAL A 201 -7.87 -0.24 -20.96
C VAL A 201 -9.11 -1.01 -20.52
N PRO A 202 -9.67 -0.75 -19.33
CA PRO A 202 -10.82 -1.54 -18.87
C PRO A 202 -12.09 -1.42 -19.71
N THR A 203 -12.28 -0.28 -20.38
CA THR A 203 -13.48 0.00 -21.17
C THR A 203 -13.39 -0.52 -22.61
N THR A 204 -12.20 -0.50 -23.22
CA THR A 204 -12.03 -0.87 -24.64
C THR A 204 -11.29 -2.19 -24.84
N GLY A 205 -10.62 -2.72 -23.81
CA GLY A 205 -9.76 -3.89 -23.91
C GLY A 205 -8.46 -3.65 -24.68
N GLU A 206 -8.16 -2.38 -25.02
CA GLU A 206 -6.99 -2.04 -25.82
C GLU A 206 -5.71 -1.94 -24.98
N GLN A 207 -4.58 -2.20 -25.63
CA GLN A 207 -3.26 -2.06 -25.03
C GLN A 207 -2.85 -0.60 -24.85
N VAL A 208 -2.01 -0.35 -23.84
CA VAL A 208 -1.44 0.97 -23.53
C VAL A 208 0.08 0.95 -23.46
N VAL A 209 0.64 0.26 -22.46
CA VAL A 209 2.09 0.31 -22.18
C VAL A 209 2.52 -0.93 -21.41
N ASP A 210 3.72 -1.42 -21.72
CA ASP A 210 4.31 -2.55 -20.99
C ASP A 210 4.94 -2.08 -19.68
N VAL A 211 4.61 -2.78 -18.61
CA VAL A 211 4.93 -2.44 -17.21
C VAL A 211 5.32 -3.69 -16.43
N GLN A 212 5.79 -3.49 -15.21
CA GLN A 212 6.27 -4.53 -14.33
C GLN A 212 5.39 -4.57 -13.09
N GLY A 213 4.66 -5.66 -12.93
CA GLY A 213 3.81 -5.94 -11.80
C GLY A 213 4.58 -6.29 -10.54
N SER A 214 3.84 -6.42 -9.44
CA SER A 214 4.41 -6.58 -8.10
C SER A 214 5.22 -7.87 -7.94
N ASN A 215 4.95 -8.91 -8.73
CA ASN A 215 5.74 -10.14 -8.71
C ASN A 215 7.16 -9.93 -9.27
N VAL A 216 7.34 -8.93 -10.13
CA VAL A 216 8.62 -8.61 -10.76
C VAL A 216 9.36 -7.56 -9.95
N PHE A 217 8.73 -6.41 -9.71
CA PHE A 217 9.46 -5.29 -9.11
C PHE A 217 9.78 -5.53 -7.63
N MET A 218 8.97 -6.30 -6.88
CA MET A 218 9.24 -6.55 -5.46
C MET A 218 10.50 -7.38 -5.25
N ASP A 219 10.84 -8.26 -6.20
CA ASP A 219 12.09 -9.01 -6.18
C ASP A 219 13.29 -8.06 -6.22
N LEU A 220 13.27 -7.10 -7.14
CA LEU A 220 14.31 -6.08 -7.26
C LEU A 220 14.37 -5.14 -6.04
N VAL A 221 13.22 -4.75 -5.49
CA VAL A 221 13.15 -3.95 -4.25
C VAL A 221 13.87 -4.65 -3.11
N ASN A 222 13.70 -5.96 -2.99
CA ASN A 222 14.35 -6.76 -1.96
C ASN A 222 15.84 -6.96 -2.27
N ASP A 223 16.22 -7.20 -3.54
CA ASP A 223 17.62 -7.31 -3.96
C ASP A 223 18.41 -6.02 -3.72
N TYR A 224 17.79 -4.86 -3.91
CA TYR A 224 18.37 -3.56 -3.58
C TYR A 224 18.41 -3.27 -2.07
N GLY A 225 17.74 -4.10 -1.25
CA GLY A 225 17.69 -3.93 0.21
C GLY A 225 16.73 -2.85 0.67
N ASN A 226 15.87 -2.30 -0.20
CA ASN A 226 14.95 -1.20 0.14
C ASN A 226 13.93 -1.62 1.21
N ASN A 227 13.60 -2.91 1.29
CA ASN A 227 12.70 -3.48 2.30
C ASN A 227 13.44 -4.09 3.52
N ALA A 228 14.76 -3.89 3.64
CA ALA A 228 15.56 -4.46 4.73
C ALA A 228 15.03 -4.10 6.13
N SER A 229 14.39 -2.94 6.28
CA SER A 229 13.82 -2.47 7.55
C SER A 229 12.76 -3.39 8.16
N PHE A 230 12.11 -4.22 7.36
CA PHE A 230 11.10 -5.18 7.83
C PHE A 230 11.33 -6.61 7.33
N ALA A 231 12.47 -6.87 6.69
CA ALA A 231 12.84 -8.21 6.21
C ALA A 231 12.94 -9.25 7.33
N THR A 232 13.21 -8.80 8.57
CA THR A 232 13.32 -9.66 9.75
C THR A 232 12.01 -9.80 10.53
N LEU A 233 10.88 -9.35 9.99
CA LEU A 233 9.58 -9.57 10.65
C LEU A 233 9.39 -11.08 10.88
N PRO A 234 9.12 -11.52 12.13
CA PRO A 234 8.98 -12.93 12.44
C PRO A 234 7.72 -13.51 11.77
N ASN A 235 7.68 -14.83 11.66
CA ASN A 235 6.43 -15.55 11.40
C ASN A 235 5.52 -15.50 12.64
N GLY A 236 4.26 -15.91 12.49
CA GLY A 236 3.26 -15.96 13.58
C GLY A 236 2.20 -14.87 13.49
N ASP A 237 2.39 -13.89 12.60
CA ASP A 237 1.32 -12.98 12.18
C ASP A 237 0.50 -13.62 11.04
N PRO A 238 -0.83 -13.82 11.20
CA PRO A 238 -1.66 -14.48 10.20
C PRO A 238 -1.59 -13.86 8.81
N PHE A 239 -1.43 -12.54 8.70
CA PHE A 239 -1.37 -11.86 7.40
C PHE A 239 -0.01 -12.08 6.72
N THR A 240 1.08 -11.93 7.47
CA THR A 240 2.44 -12.17 6.98
C THR A 240 2.64 -13.64 6.60
N ASP A 241 2.20 -14.56 7.45
CA ASP A 241 2.28 -16.00 7.18
C ASP A 241 1.45 -16.38 5.95
N LYS A 242 0.27 -15.77 5.79
CA LYS A 242 -0.56 -16.01 4.60
C LYS A 242 0.13 -15.51 3.32
N ALA A 243 0.72 -14.33 3.32
CA ALA A 243 1.47 -13.83 2.17
C ALA A 243 2.66 -14.75 1.83
N ARG A 244 3.49 -15.06 2.83
CA ARG A 244 4.67 -15.93 2.68
C ARG A 244 4.32 -17.34 2.20
N SER A 245 3.16 -17.87 2.60
CA SER A 245 2.69 -19.19 2.14
C SER A 245 2.43 -19.27 0.62
N LEU A 246 2.28 -18.12 -0.05
CA LEU A 246 2.07 -18.06 -1.49
C LEU A 246 3.37 -17.87 -2.28
N TYR A 247 4.48 -17.50 -1.64
CA TYR A 247 5.76 -17.35 -2.34
C TYR A 247 6.28 -18.69 -2.84
N ASN A 248 6.93 -18.72 -4.00
CA ASN A 248 7.38 -19.93 -4.68
C ASN A 248 6.26 -20.92 -5.06
N THR A 249 5.02 -20.46 -5.21
CA THR A 249 3.89 -21.34 -5.57
C THR A 249 3.34 -20.99 -6.93
N ASN A 250 2.78 -22.00 -7.60
CA ASN A 250 1.99 -21.78 -8.81
C ASN A 250 0.52 -21.59 -8.43
N GLN A 251 -0.02 -20.45 -8.79
CA GLN A 251 -1.46 -20.22 -8.74
C GLN A 251 -2.05 -20.62 -10.09
N VAL A 252 -3.24 -21.21 -10.07
CA VAL A 252 -3.94 -21.68 -11.26
C VAL A 252 -5.36 -21.17 -11.23
N HIS A 253 -5.78 -20.55 -12.33
CA HIS A 253 -7.15 -20.10 -12.51
C HIS A 253 -7.61 -20.37 -13.95
N GLY A 254 -8.53 -21.32 -14.10
CA GLY A 254 -8.90 -21.85 -15.41
C GLY A 254 -7.70 -22.52 -16.10
N THR A 255 -7.36 -22.07 -17.31
CA THR A 255 -6.19 -22.53 -18.07
C THR A 255 -4.92 -21.72 -17.81
N ASN A 256 -5.02 -20.62 -17.06
CA ASN A 256 -3.89 -19.76 -16.75
C ASN A 256 -3.17 -20.27 -15.51
N SER A 257 -1.84 -20.21 -15.53
CA SER A 257 -1.00 -20.43 -14.36
C SER A 257 0.00 -19.31 -14.23
N VAL A 258 0.15 -18.80 -13.01
CA VAL A 258 1.11 -17.76 -12.66
C VAL A 258 1.99 -18.28 -11.54
N HIS A 259 3.30 -18.25 -11.77
CA HIS A 259 4.29 -18.55 -10.73
C HIS A 259 4.53 -17.30 -9.90
N ILE A 260 4.36 -17.41 -8.58
CA ILE A 260 4.71 -16.36 -7.62
C ILE A 260 6.18 -16.56 -7.23
N ASN A 261 7.00 -15.53 -7.40
CA ASN A 261 8.44 -15.57 -7.12
C ASN A 261 8.75 -15.80 -5.63
N THR A 262 10.03 -15.98 -5.30
CA THR A 262 10.48 -16.38 -3.95
C THR A 262 10.78 -15.20 -3.03
N ASN A 263 11.43 -14.16 -3.54
CA ASN A 263 11.97 -13.05 -2.74
C ASN A 263 11.02 -11.84 -2.78
N LEU A 264 9.86 -12.02 -2.15
CA LEU A 264 8.72 -11.12 -2.29
C LEU A 264 8.27 -10.49 -0.97
N GLU A 265 9.16 -10.37 0.01
CA GLU A 265 8.84 -9.69 1.27
C GLU A 265 8.36 -8.26 0.97
N GLY A 266 7.18 -7.90 1.49
CA GLY A 266 6.48 -6.66 1.11
C GLY A 266 5.37 -6.83 0.08
N LEU A 267 5.26 -7.96 -0.63
CA LEU A 267 4.12 -8.26 -1.52
C LEU A 267 3.11 -9.19 -0.84
N TYR A 268 1.83 -8.81 -0.85
CA TYR A 268 0.71 -9.70 -0.57
C TYR A 268 -0.01 -10.08 -1.88
N PRO A 269 0.23 -11.29 -2.42
CA PRO A 269 -0.53 -11.79 -3.57
C PRO A 269 -1.97 -12.06 -3.14
N LEU A 270 -2.93 -11.46 -3.85
CA LEU A 270 -4.35 -11.70 -3.62
C LEU A 270 -4.80 -12.75 -4.62
N VAL A 271 -5.10 -13.93 -4.11
CA VAL A 271 -5.68 -15.05 -4.87
C VAL A 271 -7.11 -15.18 -4.39
N THR A 272 -8.08 -14.98 -5.27
CA THR A 272 -9.50 -15.03 -4.92
C THR A 272 -10.00 -16.46 -5.10
N PRO A 273 -10.29 -17.22 -4.03
CA PRO A 273 -10.81 -18.57 -4.18
C PRO A 273 -12.24 -18.49 -4.72
N ASN A 274 -12.49 -19.12 -5.86
CA ASN A 274 -13.79 -19.16 -6.56
C ASN A 274 -14.28 -17.81 -7.10
N TRP A 275 -13.81 -17.45 -8.29
CA TRP A 275 -14.34 -16.33 -9.09
C TRP A 275 -15.83 -16.55 -9.44
N PRO A 276 -16.78 -15.77 -8.87
CA PRO A 276 -18.20 -16.03 -9.03
C PRO A 276 -18.82 -15.33 -10.25
N ALA A 277 -18.03 -15.01 -11.29
CA ALA A 277 -18.55 -14.29 -12.45
C ALA A 277 -19.53 -15.16 -13.28
N LEU A 278 -20.55 -14.49 -13.84
CA LEU A 278 -21.58 -15.08 -14.73
C LEU A 278 -21.00 -15.70 -16.02
N SER A 279 -19.73 -15.41 -16.32
CA SER A 279 -18.87 -16.23 -17.16
C SER A 279 -17.53 -16.37 -16.43
N PRO A 280 -17.19 -17.55 -15.87
CA PRO A 280 -15.88 -17.77 -15.26
C PRO A 280 -14.81 -17.67 -16.35
N GLY A 281 -14.30 -16.46 -16.57
CA GLY A 281 -13.12 -16.23 -17.38
C GLY A 281 -11.87 -16.69 -16.64
N THR A 282 -10.75 -16.70 -17.35
CA THR A 282 -9.42 -17.05 -16.84
C THR A 282 -8.77 -15.94 -15.98
N LEU A 283 -9.56 -15.01 -15.44
CA LEU A 283 -9.10 -13.80 -14.74
C LEU A 283 -9.82 -13.67 -13.39
N GLU A 284 -9.14 -13.05 -12.43
CA GLU A 284 -9.66 -12.70 -11.09
C GLU A 284 -10.14 -11.24 -11.07
N GLU A 285 -10.42 -10.73 -9.86
CA GLU A 285 -10.81 -9.34 -9.65
C GLU A 285 -9.62 -8.41 -9.81
N ALA A 286 -9.89 -7.20 -10.27
CA ALA A 286 -8.87 -6.16 -10.35
C ALA A 286 -8.75 -5.36 -9.04
N SER A 287 -9.84 -5.22 -8.29
CA SER A 287 -9.87 -4.32 -7.12
C SER A 287 -10.89 -4.78 -6.06
N PRO A 288 -10.66 -5.92 -5.39
CA PRO A 288 -11.58 -6.51 -4.42
C PRO A 288 -12.02 -5.59 -3.27
N TRP A 289 -11.16 -4.65 -2.91
CA TRP A 289 -11.33 -3.70 -1.82
C TRP A 289 -12.28 -2.53 -2.19
N GLN A 290 -12.70 -2.39 -3.45
CA GLN A 290 -13.60 -1.32 -3.88
C GLN A 290 -15.08 -1.67 -3.60
N TRP A 291 -15.86 -0.65 -3.24
CA TRP A 291 -17.32 -0.69 -3.31
C TRP A 291 -17.90 0.72 -3.51
N TRP A 292 -19.10 0.77 -4.05
CA TRP A 292 -19.85 1.99 -4.32
C TRP A 292 -21.33 1.78 -3.96
N ASP A 293 -22.08 2.88 -3.89
CA ASP A 293 -23.54 2.82 -3.81
C ASP A 293 -24.10 2.47 -5.20
N PRO A 294 -24.76 1.31 -5.39
CA PRO A 294 -25.34 0.94 -6.67
C PRO A 294 -26.48 1.87 -7.12
N ALA A 295 -27.14 2.57 -6.19
CA ALA A 295 -28.13 3.58 -6.51
C ALA A 295 -27.52 4.98 -6.72
N GLY A 296 -26.20 5.12 -6.52
CA GLY A 296 -25.50 6.38 -6.62
C GLY A 296 -25.45 6.94 -8.04
N PRO A 297 -25.39 8.27 -8.23
CA PRO A 297 -25.42 8.89 -9.55
C PRO A 297 -24.25 8.47 -10.43
N LEU A 298 -23.07 8.26 -9.84
CA LEU A 298 -21.88 7.81 -10.58
C LEU A 298 -21.95 6.35 -11.01
N ALA A 299 -22.79 5.52 -10.39
CA ALA A 299 -22.98 4.10 -10.74
C ALA A 299 -24.04 3.89 -11.82
N ASN A 300 -24.88 4.90 -12.06
CA ASN A 300 -25.99 4.85 -13.00
C ASN A 300 -25.75 5.75 -14.23
N VAL A 301 -24.49 6.09 -14.52
CA VAL A 301 -24.14 6.74 -15.79
C VAL A 301 -24.03 5.68 -16.88
N ASP A 302 -24.80 5.87 -17.95
CA ASP A 302 -24.81 5.02 -19.14
C ASP A 302 -23.52 5.16 -19.95
N LEU A 303 -22.95 4.02 -20.36
CA LEU A 303 -21.71 3.97 -21.16
C LEU A 303 -21.96 3.93 -22.67
N ASP A 304 -23.19 3.63 -23.10
CA ASP A 304 -23.55 3.39 -24.51
C ASP A 304 -24.01 4.66 -25.28
N GLY A 305 -23.89 5.85 -24.67
CA GLY A 305 -24.36 7.12 -25.25
C GLY A 305 -25.74 7.56 -24.74
N PRO A 306 -26.34 8.64 -25.30
CA PRO A 306 -27.61 9.19 -24.80
C PRO A 306 -28.83 8.32 -25.15
N GLY A 307 -29.50 7.80 -24.13
CA GLY A 307 -30.67 6.91 -24.20
C GLY A 307 -30.64 5.94 -23.00
N PRO A 308 -31.67 5.13 -22.72
CA PRO A 308 -31.55 4.09 -21.69
C PRO A 308 -30.46 3.09 -22.11
N GLY A 309 -29.29 3.20 -21.49
CA GLY A 309 -28.11 2.39 -21.82
C GLY A 309 -28.32 0.90 -21.53
N THR A 310 -27.52 0.06 -22.18
CA THR A 310 -27.48 -1.39 -21.89
C THR A 310 -26.44 -1.74 -20.83
N LEU A 311 -25.46 -0.85 -20.61
CA LEU A 311 -24.43 -0.98 -19.58
C LEU A 311 -24.19 0.34 -18.83
N THR A 312 -24.35 0.30 -17.51
CA THR A 312 -23.94 1.41 -16.63
C THR A 312 -22.50 1.24 -16.15
N THR A 313 -21.89 2.36 -15.76
CA THR A 313 -20.62 2.41 -14.99
C THR A 313 -20.58 1.42 -13.81
N GLY A 314 -21.65 1.31 -13.04
CA GLY A 314 -21.74 0.36 -11.92
C GLY A 314 -21.73 -1.10 -12.39
N GLN A 315 -22.48 -1.42 -13.44
CA GLN A 315 -22.50 -2.76 -14.03
C GLN A 315 -21.14 -3.14 -14.63
N ALA A 316 -20.46 -2.19 -15.30
CA ALA A 316 -19.11 -2.38 -15.82
C ALA A 316 -18.09 -2.65 -14.70
N SER A 317 -18.13 -1.89 -13.61
CA SER A 317 -17.24 -2.15 -12.46
C SER A 317 -17.54 -3.50 -11.78
N GLN A 318 -18.82 -3.91 -11.69
CA GLN A 318 -19.21 -5.20 -11.14
C GLN A 318 -18.60 -6.38 -11.91
N ALA A 319 -18.37 -6.25 -13.23
CA ALA A 319 -17.74 -7.30 -14.03
C ALA A 319 -16.32 -7.65 -13.56
N SER A 320 -15.57 -6.65 -13.06
CA SER A 320 -14.20 -6.82 -12.54
C SER A 320 -14.11 -6.88 -11.00
N ASN A 321 -15.24 -6.81 -10.32
CA ASN A 321 -15.39 -6.94 -8.87
C ASN A 321 -16.78 -7.54 -8.55
N PRO A 322 -16.99 -8.84 -8.85
CA PRO A 322 -18.28 -9.49 -8.63
C PRO A 322 -18.58 -9.57 -7.13
N ASN A 323 -19.88 -9.54 -6.79
CA ASN A 323 -20.36 -9.50 -5.40
C ASN A 323 -19.76 -8.34 -4.58
N PHE A 324 -19.43 -7.22 -5.22
CA PHE A 324 -18.95 -6.02 -4.53
C PHE A 324 -19.92 -5.65 -3.42
N SER A 325 -19.37 -5.32 -2.25
CA SER A 325 -20.14 -4.85 -1.11
C SER A 325 -19.22 -4.15 -0.14
N GLY A 326 -19.77 -3.29 0.71
CA GLY A 326 -18.99 -2.69 1.79
C GLY A 326 -18.39 -3.75 2.72
N THR A 327 -19.07 -4.88 2.92
CA THR A 327 -18.54 -6.00 3.72
C THR A 327 -17.32 -6.64 3.05
N LYS A 328 -17.43 -7.01 1.77
CA LYS A 328 -16.30 -7.54 1.00
C LYS A 328 -15.12 -6.58 1.00
N GLY A 329 -15.36 -5.32 0.63
CA GLY A 329 -14.31 -4.31 0.54
C GLY A 329 -13.57 -4.09 1.86
N ARG A 330 -14.31 -4.02 2.98
CA ARG A 330 -13.70 -3.90 4.31
C ARG A 330 -12.89 -5.12 4.74
N MET A 331 -13.28 -6.34 4.36
CA MET A 331 -12.48 -7.55 4.67
C MET A 331 -11.13 -7.52 3.93
N TYR A 332 -11.11 -7.08 2.67
CA TYR A 332 -9.85 -6.90 1.95
C TYR A 332 -9.02 -5.76 2.53
N ILE A 333 -9.64 -4.63 2.92
CA ILE A 333 -8.93 -3.55 3.61
C ILE A 333 -8.37 -4.01 4.94
N ASP A 334 -9.07 -4.86 5.69
CA ASP A 334 -8.56 -5.44 6.94
C ASP A 334 -7.29 -6.27 6.69
N THR A 335 -7.28 -7.07 5.62
CA THR A 335 -6.08 -7.79 5.16
C THR A 335 -4.94 -6.84 4.78
N ILE A 336 -5.26 -5.79 4.01
CA ILE A 336 -4.28 -4.75 3.62
C ILE A 336 -3.66 -4.11 4.86
N MET A 337 -4.49 -3.68 5.81
CA MET A 337 -4.08 -3.04 7.06
C MET A 337 -3.24 -3.99 7.92
N GLY A 338 -3.70 -5.23 8.08
CA GLY A 338 -3.02 -6.27 8.85
C GLY A 338 -1.61 -6.54 8.33
N TYR A 339 -1.44 -6.59 7.01
CA TYR A 339 -0.13 -6.81 6.40
C TYR A 339 0.77 -5.56 6.35
N MET A 340 0.22 -4.38 5.99
CA MET A 340 1.06 -3.18 5.80
C MET A 340 1.46 -2.51 7.11
N THR A 341 0.58 -2.51 8.14
CA THR A 341 0.84 -1.75 9.38
C THR A 341 2.12 -2.20 10.09
N PRO A 342 2.41 -3.51 10.24
CA PRO A 342 3.68 -3.95 10.82
C PRO A 342 4.92 -3.48 10.07
N ARG A 343 4.85 -3.48 8.74
CA ARG A 343 5.95 -3.06 7.87
C ARG A 343 6.17 -1.54 7.95
N ILE A 344 5.09 -0.77 8.04
CA ILE A 344 5.13 0.67 8.30
C ILE A 344 5.77 0.97 9.65
N VAL A 345 5.35 0.30 10.73
CA VAL A 345 5.92 0.52 12.07
C VAL A 345 7.42 0.26 12.07
N CYS A 346 7.86 -0.80 11.39
CA CYS A 346 9.27 -1.12 11.23
C CYS A 346 10.05 -0.10 10.41
N ALA A 347 9.61 0.15 9.18
CA ALA A 347 10.28 1.05 8.25
C ALA A 347 10.37 2.49 8.78
N LEU A 348 9.31 2.96 9.42
CA LEU A 348 9.23 4.30 9.95
C LEU A 348 9.67 4.39 11.42
N GLN A 349 10.10 3.29 12.03
CA GLN A 349 10.58 3.25 13.42
C GLN A 349 9.56 3.85 14.41
N LEU A 350 8.27 3.59 14.19
CA LEU A 350 7.18 4.12 15.04
C LEU A 350 7.08 3.35 16.37
N GLY A 351 7.79 2.23 16.48
CA GLY A 351 7.93 1.39 17.65
C GLY A 351 8.89 0.24 17.36
N PRO A 352 9.26 -0.58 18.36
CA PRO A 352 10.11 -1.74 18.12
C PRO A 352 9.40 -2.75 17.20
N CYS A 353 10.08 -3.16 16.13
CA CYS A 353 9.60 -4.19 15.21
C CYS A 353 9.17 -5.49 15.91
N SER A 354 9.87 -5.85 17.00
CA SER A 354 9.58 -7.03 17.81
C SER A 354 8.23 -6.99 18.51
N LEU A 355 7.59 -5.81 18.64
CA LEU A 355 6.27 -5.67 19.23
C LEU A 355 5.14 -5.93 18.23
N VAL A 356 5.43 -6.09 16.94
CA VAL A 356 4.39 -6.26 15.92
C VAL A 356 4.20 -7.72 15.55
N GLY A 357 2.95 -8.19 15.59
CA GLY A 357 2.61 -9.59 15.41
C GLY A 357 2.86 -10.40 16.68
N VAL A 358 2.15 -10.07 17.77
CA VAL A 358 2.20 -10.87 19.00
C VAL A 358 1.76 -12.30 18.69
N ASP A 359 2.74 -13.19 18.52
CA ASP A 359 2.46 -14.61 18.38
C ASP A 359 2.05 -15.16 19.74
N GLU A 360 0.74 -15.22 19.97
CA GLU A 360 0.17 -15.83 21.18
C GLU A 360 0.46 -17.34 21.24
N ASN A 361 0.78 -17.97 20.11
CA ASN A 361 0.88 -19.42 19.91
C ASN A 361 2.31 -19.94 19.69
N SER A 362 3.35 -19.09 19.69
CA SER A 362 4.73 -19.60 19.58
C SER A 362 5.07 -20.56 20.73
N PRO A 363 5.91 -21.58 20.55
CA PRO A 363 6.25 -22.52 21.63
C PRO A 363 6.79 -21.84 22.89
N LEU A 364 7.49 -20.71 22.74
CA LEU A 364 8.02 -19.91 23.84
C LEU A 364 6.92 -19.07 24.52
N ALA A 365 5.92 -18.66 23.76
CA ALA A 365 4.75 -17.92 24.22
C ALA A 365 3.73 -18.83 24.94
N VAL A 366 3.57 -20.08 24.49
CA VAL A 366 2.82 -21.12 25.22
C VAL A 366 3.50 -21.32 26.57
N GLY A 367 2.78 -21.07 27.67
CA GLY A 367 3.33 -21.16 29.04
C GLY A 367 3.81 -19.83 29.64
N VAL A 368 3.72 -18.72 28.90
CA VAL A 368 3.79 -17.37 29.47
C VAL A 368 2.39 -16.90 29.87
N GLU A 369 2.18 -16.65 31.16
CA GLU A 369 0.91 -16.18 31.72
C GLU A 369 1.07 -14.83 32.42
N LEU A 370 0.10 -13.93 32.24
CA LEU A 370 -0.02 -12.67 32.96
C LEU A 370 -1.35 -12.67 33.70
N TYR A 371 -1.32 -12.68 35.03
CA TYR A 371 -2.53 -12.71 35.84
C TYR A 371 -2.42 -11.86 37.12
N PRO A 372 -3.50 -11.18 37.54
CA PRO A 372 -4.74 -10.99 36.78
C PRO A 372 -4.50 -10.12 35.53
N ASN A 373 -5.36 -10.27 34.51
CA ASN A 373 -5.40 -9.41 33.33
C ASN A 373 -6.87 -9.36 32.84
N PRO A 374 -7.62 -8.25 33.02
CA PRO A 374 -7.17 -6.94 33.49
C PRO A 374 -6.69 -6.88 34.96
N ALA A 375 -5.85 -5.90 35.31
CA ALA A 375 -5.29 -5.72 36.65
C ALA A 375 -5.45 -4.31 37.21
N GLN A 376 -5.74 -4.19 38.51
CA GLN A 376 -5.86 -2.90 39.21
C GLN A 376 -4.55 -2.43 39.86
N GLY A 377 -3.66 -3.36 40.22
CA GLY A 377 -2.47 -3.07 41.00
C GLY A 377 -1.24 -3.84 40.53
N ASN A 378 -1.23 -5.15 40.74
CA ASN A 378 -0.07 -5.99 40.44
C ASN A 378 -0.44 -7.08 39.45
N VAL A 379 0.49 -7.39 38.55
CA VAL A 379 0.37 -8.46 37.55
C VAL A 379 1.49 -9.45 37.81
N ARG A 380 1.13 -10.69 38.08
CA ARG A 380 2.09 -11.78 38.14
C ARG A 380 2.33 -12.32 36.74
N ILE A 381 3.59 -12.36 36.36
CA ILE A 381 4.08 -12.88 35.10
C ILE A 381 4.80 -14.19 35.42
N THR A 382 4.44 -15.27 34.74
CA THR A 382 5.09 -16.58 34.89
C THR A 382 5.46 -17.14 33.53
N SER A 383 6.59 -17.84 33.45
CA SER A 383 7.02 -18.60 32.27
C SER A 383 7.26 -20.06 32.63
N ALA A 384 6.62 -20.97 31.91
CA ALA A 384 6.87 -22.41 32.00
C ALA A 384 8.09 -22.87 31.18
N ASN A 385 8.48 -22.10 30.16
CA ASN A 385 9.41 -22.54 29.10
C ASN A 385 10.77 -21.84 29.12
N GLY A 386 11.09 -21.08 30.17
CA GLY A 386 12.44 -20.53 30.33
C GLY A 386 12.54 -19.43 31.40
N THR A 387 13.79 -19.07 31.71
CA THR A 387 14.10 -17.95 32.61
C THR A 387 13.86 -16.63 31.88
N ILE A 388 13.03 -15.77 32.46
CA ILE A 388 12.84 -14.40 32.01
C ILE A 388 14.09 -13.61 32.41
N ARG A 389 14.84 -13.15 31.40
CA ARG A 389 16.02 -12.30 31.59
C ARG A 389 15.59 -10.86 31.87
N MET A 390 14.66 -10.35 31.05
CA MET A 390 14.22 -8.97 31.11
C MET A 390 12.71 -8.85 30.87
N VAL A 391 12.08 -7.89 31.53
CA VAL A 391 10.70 -7.48 31.33
C VAL A 391 10.68 -6.01 30.94
N GLU A 392 10.03 -5.69 29.83
CA GLU A 392 9.82 -4.32 29.36
C GLU A 392 8.32 -4.08 29.16
N VAL A 393 7.83 -2.92 29.62
CA VAL A 393 6.44 -2.52 29.45
C VAL A 393 6.39 -1.31 28.54
N TYR A 394 5.53 -1.37 27.53
CA TYR A 394 5.30 -0.33 26.55
C TYR A 394 3.85 0.14 26.60
N ASP A 395 3.62 1.45 26.42
CA ASP A 395 2.28 1.98 26.21
C ASP A 395 1.79 1.73 24.77
N VAL A 396 0.52 2.04 24.48
CA VAL A 396 -0.08 1.86 23.14
C VAL A 396 0.62 2.62 22.02
N ASN A 397 1.43 3.62 22.35
CA ASN A 397 2.21 4.40 21.38
C ASN A 397 3.62 3.84 21.20
N GLY A 398 3.93 2.65 21.75
CA GLY A 398 5.24 2.00 21.63
C GLY A 398 6.31 2.61 22.52
N ARG A 399 5.99 3.55 23.41
CA ARG A 399 6.97 4.14 24.33
C ARG A 399 7.20 3.19 25.50
N ARG A 400 8.47 2.91 25.80
CA ARG A 400 8.85 2.11 26.97
C ARG A 400 8.58 2.90 28.25
N VAL A 401 7.69 2.39 29.10
CA VAL A 401 7.27 3.01 30.36
C VAL A 401 7.87 2.33 31.58
N GLN A 402 8.33 1.09 31.46
CA GLN A 402 9.02 0.36 32.53
C GLN A 402 9.97 -0.69 31.93
N ALA A 403 11.07 -0.98 32.63
CA ALA A 403 12.03 -2.02 32.27
C ALA A 403 12.70 -2.59 33.53
N GLU A 404 12.82 -3.91 33.63
CA GLU A 404 13.44 -4.58 34.77
C GLU A 404 14.14 -5.88 34.37
N ASN A 405 15.32 -6.13 34.94
CA ASN A 405 16.01 -7.41 34.82
C ASN A 405 15.49 -8.35 35.92
N VAL A 406 15.11 -9.56 35.56
CA VAL A 406 14.40 -10.49 36.47
C VAL A 406 15.24 -11.70 36.81
N GLU A 407 15.90 -12.30 35.81
CA GLU A 407 16.70 -13.52 35.97
C GLU A 407 15.94 -14.67 36.69
N ASN A 408 14.64 -14.80 36.43
CA ASN A 408 13.75 -15.75 37.12
C ASN A 408 12.62 -16.24 36.21
N THR A 409 11.93 -17.33 36.57
CA THR A 409 10.76 -17.84 35.82
C THR A 409 9.45 -17.15 36.20
N ALA A 410 9.47 -16.32 37.25
CA ALA A 410 8.31 -15.53 37.67
C ALA A 410 8.73 -14.11 38.08
N PHE A 411 7.87 -13.15 37.77
CA PHE A 411 8.03 -11.74 38.08
C PHE A 411 6.70 -11.13 38.51
N THR A 412 6.72 -10.17 39.44
CA THR A 412 5.50 -9.42 39.80
C THR A 412 5.66 -7.98 39.37
N LEU A 413 5.01 -7.63 38.27
CA LEU A 413 4.94 -6.26 37.77
C LEU A 413 4.01 -5.43 38.68
N GLN A 414 4.55 -4.38 39.27
CA GLN A 414 3.77 -3.38 40.01
C GLN A 414 3.31 -2.29 39.04
N ARG A 415 2.04 -1.85 39.12
CA ARG A 415 1.50 -0.78 38.29
C ARG A 415 2.28 0.53 38.38
N ASN A 416 2.88 0.86 39.54
CA ASN A 416 3.78 2.01 39.72
C ASN A 416 3.29 3.33 39.09
N GLY A 417 1.99 3.63 39.19
CA GLY A 417 1.41 4.87 38.67
C GLY A 417 1.09 4.88 37.17
N LEU A 418 1.24 3.75 36.46
CA LEU A 418 0.74 3.59 35.10
C LEU A 418 -0.77 3.85 35.05
N LYS A 419 -1.20 4.67 34.08
CA LYS A 419 -2.61 5.04 33.91
C LYS A 419 -3.44 3.83 33.46
N PRO A 420 -4.75 3.78 33.75
CA PRO A 420 -5.64 2.79 33.14
C PRO A 420 -5.49 2.78 31.61
N GLY A 421 -5.49 1.59 31.00
CA GLY A 421 -5.32 1.43 29.57
C GLY A 421 -4.68 0.10 29.16
N ALA A 422 -4.49 -0.06 27.84
CA ALA A 422 -3.78 -1.18 27.26
C ALA A 422 -2.27 -0.92 27.25
N TYR A 423 -1.49 -1.96 27.52
CA TYR A 423 -0.04 -1.98 27.49
C TYR A 423 0.46 -3.26 26.81
N PHE A 424 1.70 -3.24 26.35
CA PHE A 424 2.39 -4.42 25.84
C PHE A 424 3.58 -4.75 26.74
N VAL A 425 3.65 -5.99 27.20
CA VAL A 425 4.74 -6.48 28.05
C VAL A 425 5.60 -7.42 27.23
N THR A 426 6.87 -7.07 27.04
CA THR A 426 7.87 -7.88 26.34
C THR A 426 8.77 -8.56 27.34
N LEU A 427 8.87 -9.88 27.21
CA LEU A 427 9.70 -10.76 28.02
C LEU A 427 10.84 -11.26 27.15
N THR A 428 12.07 -11.02 27.58
CA THR A 428 13.27 -11.52 26.91
C THR A 428 13.73 -12.80 27.59
N PHE A 429 13.96 -13.84 26.79
CA PHE A 429 14.54 -15.13 27.16
C PHE A 429 15.84 -15.32 26.37
N ASP A 430 16.64 -16.33 26.74
CA ASP A 430 17.85 -16.69 25.96
C ASP A 430 17.54 -17.09 24.52
N GLN A 431 16.35 -17.66 24.29
CA GLN A 431 15.92 -18.21 23.01
C GLN A 431 15.12 -17.20 22.16
N GLY A 432 14.81 -16.02 22.68
CA GLY A 432 14.03 -15.01 21.97
C GLY A 432 13.14 -14.17 22.88
N THR A 433 12.23 -13.42 22.28
CA THR A 433 11.32 -12.50 22.99
C THR A 433 9.86 -12.91 22.82
N VAL A 434 9.06 -12.75 23.88
CA VAL A 434 7.61 -12.93 23.85
C VAL A 434 6.94 -11.64 24.27
N THR A 435 5.98 -11.15 23.49
CA THR A 435 5.15 -10.01 23.88
C THR A 435 3.75 -10.48 24.30
N ARG A 436 3.16 -9.82 25.29
CA ARG A 436 1.81 -10.08 25.80
C ARG A 436 1.06 -8.78 26.03
N LYS A 437 -0.23 -8.75 25.67
CA LYS A 437 -1.10 -7.62 25.96
C LYS A 437 -1.50 -7.62 27.44
N LEU A 438 -1.36 -6.48 28.09
CA LEU A 438 -1.77 -6.23 29.47
C LEU A 438 -2.83 -5.12 29.52
N MET A 439 -3.93 -5.36 30.22
CA MET A 439 -4.97 -4.36 30.48
C MET A 439 -4.87 -3.90 31.95
N LEU A 440 -4.78 -2.59 32.17
CA LEU A 440 -4.81 -1.98 33.50
C LEU A 440 -6.10 -1.19 33.69
N ASP A 441 -6.78 -1.40 34.83
CA ASP A 441 -8.05 -0.76 35.19
C ASP A 441 -7.89 0.51 36.02
#